data_AF-A0A964QEU0-F1
#
_entry.id   AF-A0A964QEU0-F1
#
_cell.length_a   1.000
_cell.length_b   1.000
_cell.length_c   1.000
_cell.angle_alpha   90.00
_cell.angle_beta   90.00
_cell.angle_gamma   90.00
#
_symmetry.space_group_name_H-M   'P 1'
#
loop_
_entity.id
_entity.type
_entity.pdbx_description
1 polymer ?
#
loop_
_entity_poly.entity_id
_entity_poly.type
_entity_poly.pdbx_seq_one_letter_code
_entity_poly.pdbx_strand_id
1 'polypeptide(L)'
;MHLRWSQISGMPVIDDQTQEIVAFLRDPLIDADSGRVLGFYVLAGSGILLLSTADILSIGTKVHIGSREKLSPPEELVRLQSILDDPRSFLGQTIRNRETGRTLGKCVDLQFDTHHFSIEWLFPRKFLFFRKPIPASEILEVTVDAIWIKNPLRPGEERVDEKAKTAAGLLVAPEPLSS
;
A
#
# COMPACT_ATOMS: atom_id res chain seq x y z
N MET A 1 1.09 17.60 0.62
CA MET A 1 0.72 17.15 1.99
C MET A 1 0.65 15.64 1.91
N HIS A 2 1.14 14.93 2.93
CA HIS A 2 1.16 13.46 2.90
C HIS A 2 0.07 12.94 3.83
N LEU A 3 -0.79 12.06 3.32
CA LEU A 3 -1.89 11.49 4.07
C LEU A 3 -1.83 9.98 4.06
N ARG A 4 -2.14 9.36 5.19
CA ARG A 4 -2.42 7.92 5.25
C ARG A 4 -3.87 7.65 4.97
N TRP A 5 -4.13 6.54 4.27
CA TRP A 5 -5.50 6.10 4.00
C TRP A 5 -6.29 5.91 5.31
N SER A 6 -5.67 5.28 6.31
CA SER A 6 -6.28 5.10 7.63
C SER A 6 -6.71 6.38 8.35
N GLN A 7 -6.15 7.54 7.98
CA GLN A 7 -6.49 8.84 8.59
C GLN A 7 -7.69 9.52 7.92
N ILE A 8 -7.97 9.17 6.65
CA ILE A 8 -9.01 9.83 5.87
C ILE A 8 -10.18 8.93 5.51
N SER A 9 -10.04 7.61 5.72
CA SER A 9 -11.14 6.66 5.56
C SER A 9 -12.34 7.09 6.42
N GLY A 10 -13.50 7.25 5.79
CA GLY A 10 -14.73 7.71 6.45
C GLY A 10 -14.86 9.22 6.63
N MET A 11 -13.91 10.02 6.12
CA MET A 11 -13.98 11.48 6.17
C MET A 11 -15.16 12.01 5.33
N PRO A 12 -15.89 13.05 5.79
CA PRO A 12 -16.99 13.62 5.03
C PRO A 12 -16.50 14.38 3.80
N VAL A 13 -17.28 14.26 2.72
CA VAL A 13 -17.15 15.03 1.48
C VAL A 13 -18.17 16.15 1.51
N ILE A 14 -17.72 17.40 1.33
CA ILE A 14 -18.48 18.64 1.42
C ILE A 14 -18.61 19.27 0.04
N ASP A 15 -19.83 19.63 -0.32
CA ASP A 15 -20.08 20.53 -1.44
C ASP A 15 -19.77 21.97 -1.02
N ASP A 16 -18.81 22.61 -1.66
CA ASP A 16 -18.34 23.93 -1.24
C ASP A 16 -19.36 25.05 -1.52
N GLN A 17 -20.34 24.82 -2.41
CA GLN A 17 -21.40 25.78 -2.71
C GLN A 17 -22.49 25.77 -1.64
N THR A 18 -22.91 24.57 -1.21
CA THR A 18 -24.01 24.41 -0.23
C THR A 18 -23.53 24.22 1.20
N GLN A 19 -22.24 23.88 1.39
CA GLN A 19 -21.63 23.49 2.65
C GLN A 19 -22.25 22.22 3.28
N GLU A 20 -22.97 21.43 2.49
CA GLU A 20 -23.60 20.20 2.93
C GLU A 20 -22.66 18.99 2.80
N ILE A 21 -22.85 18.01 3.69
CA ILE A 21 -22.20 16.70 3.55
C ILE A 21 -22.93 15.92 2.47
N VAL A 22 -22.22 15.60 1.39
CA VAL A 22 -22.80 14.87 0.25
C VAL A 22 -22.44 13.39 0.24
N ALA A 23 -21.31 13.02 0.86
CA ALA A 23 -20.85 11.63 0.93
C ALA A 23 -19.82 11.41 2.05
N PHE A 24 -19.40 10.16 2.24
CA PHE A 24 -18.27 9.78 3.10
C PHE A 24 -17.24 8.95 2.33
N LEU A 25 -15.96 9.29 2.48
CA LEU A 25 -14.86 8.58 1.83
C LEU A 25 -14.83 7.08 2.17
N ARG A 26 -14.65 6.26 1.15
CA ARG A 26 -14.39 4.81 1.16
C ARG A 26 -13.14 4.55 0.33
N ASP A 27 -12.90 3.30 -0.06
CA ASP A 27 -11.63 2.84 -0.60
C ASP A 27 -11.08 3.71 -1.76
N PRO A 28 -9.75 3.91 -1.85
CA PRO A 28 -9.13 4.58 -2.98
C PRO A 28 -9.17 3.68 -4.22
N LEU A 29 -9.44 4.27 -5.38
CA LEU A 29 -9.21 3.64 -6.68
C LEU A 29 -7.79 3.96 -7.11
N ILE A 30 -6.95 2.93 -7.23
CA ILE A 30 -5.52 3.06 -7.50
C ILE A 30 -5.18 2.29 -8.77
N ASP A 31 -4.47 2.94 -9.68
CA ASP A 31 -3.84 2.28 -10.81
C ASP A 31 -2.67 1.40 -10.33
N ALA A 32 -2.79 0.10 -10.53
CA ALA A 32 -1.81 -0.91 -10.14
C ALA A 32 -0.44 -0.74 -10.80
N ASP A 33 -0.40 -0.17 -12.02
CA ASP A 33 0.84 -0.03 -12.78
C ASP A 33 1.59 1.26 -12.39
N SER A 34 0.88 2.36 -12.17
CA SER A 34 1.48 3.65 -11.85
C SER A 34 1.54 3.97 -10.35
N GLY A 35 0.76 3.30 -9.53
CA GLY A 35 0.59 3.63 -8.11
C GLY A 35 -0.11 4.98 -7.87
N ARG A 36 -0.80 5.51 -8.88
CA ARG A 36 -1.58 6.75 -8.77
C ARG A 36 -2.97 6.48 -8.25
N VAL A 37 -3.40 7.28 -7.28
CA VAL A 37 -4.79 7.36 -6.84
C VAL A 37 -5.56 8.18 -7.86
N LEU A 38 -6.53 7.55 -8.51
CA LEU A 38 -7.36 8.16 -9.57
C LEU A 38 -8.66 8.74 -9.01
N GLY A 39 -9.09 8.22 -7.88
CA GLY A 39 -10.28 8.66 -7.19
C GLY A 39 -10.47 7.91 -5.89
N PHE A 40 -11.60 8.19 -5.25
CA PHE A 40 -12.05 7.49 -4.06
C PHE A 40 -13.48 7.04 -4.27
N TYR A 41 -13.77 5.81 -3.88
CA TYR A 41 -15.15 5.41 -3.67
C TYR A 41 -15.71 6.23 -2.52
N VAL A 42 -16.98 6.59 -2.61
CA VAL A 42 -17.69 7.34 -1.57
C VAL A 42 -19.06 6.74 -1.33
N LEU A 43 -19.52 6.78 -0.09
CA LEU A 43 -20.88 6.39 0.28
C LEU A 43 -21.77 7.64 0.28
N ALA A 44 -22.72 7.71 -0.65
CA ALA A 44 -23.65 8.84 -0.80
C ALA A 44 -25.10 8.33 -0.75
N GLY A 45 -25.86 8.72 0.28
CA GLY A 45 -27.22 8.23 0.47
C GLY A 45 -27.27 6.70 0.54
N SER A 46 -27.93 6.07 -0.44
CA SER A 46 -28.08 4.61 -0.52
C SER A 46 -27.06 3.90 -1.42
N GLY A 47 -26.11 4.61 -2.04
CA GLY A 47 -25.24 4.05 -3.08
C GLY A 47 -23.75 4.36 -2.89
N ILE A 48 -22.93 3.60 -3.62
CA ILE A 48 -21.50 3.86 -3.77
C ILE A 48 -21.31 4.66 -5.06
N LEU A 49 -20.62 5.80 -4.97
CA LEU A 49 -20.21 6.61 -6.11
C LEU A 49 -18.69 6.69 -6.15
N LEU A 50 -18.13 7.22 -7.22
CA LEU A 50 -16.72 7.56 -7.34
C LEU A 50 -16.54 9.08 -7.37
N LEU A 51 -15.55 9.55 -6.62
CA LEU A 51 -15.02 10.91 -6.65
C LEU A 51 -13.65 10.90 -7.31
N SER A 52 -13.51 11.51 -8.49
CA SER A 52 -12.20 11.65 -9.14
C SER A 52 -11.29 12.59 -8.36
N THR A 53 -9.98 12.30 -8.32
CA THR A 53 -9.00 13.20 -7.71
C THR A 53 -8.93 14.57 -8.40
N ALA A 54 -9.31 14.66 -9.69
CA ALA A 54 -9.35 15.91 -10.43
C ALA A 54 -10.47 16.86 -9.97
N ASP A 55 -11.52 16.33 -9.33
CA ASP A 55 -12.67 17.11 -8.85
C ASP A 55 -12.56 17.50 -7.36
N ILE A 56 -11.47 17.08 -6.70
CA ILE A 56 -11.18 17.44 -5.31
C ILE A 56 -10.52 18.82 -5.28
N LEU A 57 -11.15 19.77 -4.59
CA LEU A 57 -10.61 21.12 -4.40
C LEU A 57 -9.56 21.15 -3.30
N SER A 58 -9.83 20.47 -2.18
CA SER A 58 -8.88 20.35 -1.07
C SER A 58 -9.20 19.14 -0.18
N ILE A 59 -8.17 18.67 0.52
CA ILE A 59 -8.29 17.64 1.55
C ILE A 59 -7.69 18.22 2.83
N GLY A 60 -8.47 18.21 3.91
CA GLY A 60 -8.04 18.64 5.25
C GLY A 60 -8.67 17.75 6.30
N THR A 61 -9.44 18.33 7.21
CA THR A 61 -10.32 17.57 8.12
C THR A 61 -11.58 17.05 7.42
N LYS A 62 -11.86 17.58 6.24
CA LYS A 62 -12.94 17.20 5.32
C LYS A 62 -12.40 17.23 3.89
N VAL A 63 -13.09 16.57 2.96
CA VAL A 63 -12.81 16.68 1.52
C VAL A 63 -13.77 17.70 0.93
N HIS A 64 -13.26 18.71 0.23
CA HIS A 64 -14.09 19.72 -0.44
C HIS A 64 -14.16 19.45 -1.94
N ILE A 65 -15.36 19.49 -2.50
CA ILE A 65 -15.63 19.38 -3.93
C ILE A 65 -16.47 20.57 -4.38
N GLY A 66 -16.40 20.92 -5.67
CA GLY A 66 -17.11 22.10 -6.19
C GLY A 66 -18.62 21.95 -6.29
N SER A 67 -19.13 20.72 -6.40
CA SER A 67 -20.57 20.43 -6.42
C SER A 67 -20.80 18.92 -6.24
N ARG A 68 -21.95 18.52 -5.70
CA ARG A 68 -22.42 17.12 -5.66
C ARG A 68 -22.43 16.43 -7.03
N GLU A 69 -22.62 17.16 -8.12
CA GLU A 69 -22.63 16.62 -9.49
C GLU A 69 -21.29 16.00 -9.92
N LYS A 70 -20.22 16.25 -9.15
CA LYS A 70 -18.90 15.64 -9.35
C LYS A 70 -18.82 14.18 -8.88
N LEU A 71 -19.83 13.71 -8.16
CA LEU A 71 -19.93 12.31 -7.76
C LEU A 71 -20.70 11.54 -8.82
N SER A 72 -20.09 10.49 -9.35
CA SER A 72 -20.69 9.71 -10.44
C SER A 72 -20.64 8.23 -10.13
N PRO A 73 -21.61 7.43 -10.59
CA PRO A 73 -21.52 5.98 -10.57
C PRO A 73 -20.24 5.53 -11.30
N PRO A 74 -19.48 4.53 -10.79
CA PRO A 74 -18.27 4.05 -11.46
C PRO A 74 -18.49 3.65 -12.92
N GLU A 75 -19.68 3.14 -13.25
CA GLU A 75 -20.07 2.65 -14.56
C GLU A 75 -20.12 3.77 -15.62
N GLU A 76 -20.36 5.00 -15.21
CA GLU A 76 -20.44 6.16 -16.11
C GLU A 76 -19.04 6.69 -16.49
N LEU A 77 -17.99 6.26 -15.80
CA LEU A 77 -16.63 6.74 -15.98
C LEU A 77 -15.88 5.90 -17.02
N VAL A 78 -16.25 6.07 -18.29
CA VAL A 78 -15.71 5.30 -19.45
C VAL A 78 -14.18 5.23 -19.46
N ARG A 79 -13.50 6.32 -19.09
CA ARG A 79 -12.02 6.39 -19.06
C ARG A 79 -11.38 5.51 -17.98
N LEU A 80 -12.13 5.12 -16.96
CA LEU A 80 -11.65 4.32 -15.83
C LEU A 80 -12.08 2.86 -15.92
N GLN A 81 -12.89 2.47 -16.92
CA GLN A 81 -13.42 1.10 -17.03
C GLN A 81 -12.34 0.03 -16.99
N SER A 82 -11.24 0.22 -17.74
CA SER A 82 -10.11 -0.72 -17.73
C SER A 82 -9.45 -0.90 -16.36
N ILE A 83 -9.59 0.09 -15.47
CA ILE A 83 -9.00 0.10 -14.12
C ILE A 83 -10.02 -0.40 -13.10
N LEU A 84 -11.31 -0.12 -13.31
CA LEU A 84 -12.40 -0.66 -12.49
C LEU A 84 -12.53 -2.19 -12.64
N ASP A 85 -12.27 -2.70 -13.85
CA ASP A 85 -12.25 -4.12 -14.16
C ASP A 85 -10.95 -4.82 -13.75
N ASP A 86 -9.93 -4.05 -13.34
CA ASP A 86 -8.64 -4.60 -12.92
C ASP A 86 -8.73 -5.18 -11.50
N PRO A 87 -8.54 -6.50 -11.32
CA PRO A 87 -8.63 -7.12 -10.00
C PRO A 87 -7.41 -6.82 -9.11
N ARG A 88 -6.35 -6.21 -9.64
CA ARG A 88 -5.13 -5.90 -8.88
C ARG A 88 -5.41 -4.80 -7.88
N SER A 89 -5.01 -5.00 -6.63
CA SER A 89 -5.18 -4.01 -5.57
C SER A 89 -3.91 -3.82 -4.75
N PHE A 90 -3.80 -2.65 -4.11
CA PHE A 90 -2.76 -2.41 -3.11
C PHE A 90 -3.23 -2.84 -1.72
N LEU A 91 -4.37 -2.31 -1.28
CA LEU A 91 -4.92 -2.57 0.06
C LEU A 91 -5.40 -4.03 0.17
N GLY A 92 -5.05 -4.69 1.28
CA GLY A 92 -5.35 -6.10 1.52
C GLY A 92 -4.39 -7.09 0.84
N GLN A 93 -3.64 -6.64 -0.17
CA GLN A 93 -2.75 -7.48 -0.97
C GLN A 93 -1.52 -7.94 -0.16
N THR A 94 -1.05 -9.15 -0.45
CA THR A 94 0.16 -9.69 0.17
C THR A 94 1.40 -9.04 -0.43
N ILE A 95 2.31 -8.53 0.41
CA ILE A 95 3.60 -7.98 -0.02
C ILE A 95 4.67 -9.07 0.06
N ARG A 96 5.39 -9.29 -1.04
CA ARG A 96 6.44 -10.32 -1.16
C ARG A 96 7.73 -9.74 -1.71
N ASN A 97 8.84 -10.24 -1.20
CA ASN A 97 10.16 -9.96 -1.74
C ASN A 97 10.42 -10.86 -2.97
N ARG A 98 10.80 -10.27 -4.10
CA ARG A 98 10.96 -10.99 -5.37
C ARG A 98 12.12 -11.98 -5.35
N GLU A 99 13.24 -11.61 -4.76
CA GLU A 99 14.47 -12.43 -4.74
C GLU A 99 14.34 -13.61 -3.78
N THR A 100 13.81 -13.37 -2.59
CA THR A 100 13.75 -14.39 -1.52
C THR A 100 12.42 -15.14 -1.48
N GLY A 101 11.39 -14.66 -2.20
CA GLY A 101 10.01 -15.16 -2.11
C GLY A 101 9.33 -14.89 -0.77
N ARG A 102 10.00 -14.24 0.19
CA ARG A 102 9.53 -14.10 1.57
C ARG A 102 8.32 -13.15 1.65
N THR A 103 7.27 -13.58 2.34
CA THR A 103 6.13 -12.73 2.67
C THR A 103 6.45 -11.74 3.80
N LEU A 104 6.27 -10.46 3.51
CA LEU A 104 6.51 -9.35 4.44
C LEU A 104 5.27 -8.98 5.25
N GLY A 105 4.08 -9.23 4.71
CA GLY A 105 2.79 -8.98 5.37
C GLY A 105 1.69 -8.71 4.35
N LYS A 106 0.52 -8.29 4.82
CA LYS A 106 -0.53 -7.70 3.99
C LYS A 106 -0.44 -6.18 4.06
N CYS A 107 -0.62 -5.48 2.95
CA CYS A 107 -0.74 -4.04 2.94
C CYS A 107 -2.06 -3.65 3.63
N VAL A 108 -2.00 -3.00 4.80
CA VAL A 108 -3.21 -2.61 5.54
C VAL A 108 -3.49 -1.12 5.45
N ASP A 109 -2.49 -0.35 5.03
CA ASP A 109 -2.56 1.10 4.92
C ASP A 109 -1.51 1.55 3.91
N LEU A 110 -1.70 2.76 3.38
CA LEU A 110 -0.82 3.40 2.41
C LEU A 110 -0.72 4.89 2.72
N GLN A 111 0.38 5.50 2.32
CA GLN A 111 0.54 6.96 2.33
C GLN A 111 0.70 7.44 0.90
N PHE A 112 0.05 8.55 0.58
CA PHE A 112 0.16 9.21 -0.72
C PHE A 112 0.33 10.71 -0.53
N ASP A 113 0.94 11.35 -1.52
CA ASP A 113 0.99 12.80 -1.63
C ASP A 113 -0.31 13.34 -2.26
N THR A 114 -0.92 14.36 -1.65
CA THR A 114 -2.16 14.95 -2.14
C THR A 114 -1.97 15.92 -3.31
N HIS A 115 -0.73 16.24 -3.70
CA HIS A 115 -0.50 17.10 -4.87
C HIS A 115 -0.51 16.28 -6.16
N HIS A 116 0.18 15.14 -6.18
CA HIS A 116 0.29 14.25 -7.33
C HIS A 116 -0.60 13.02 -7.24
N PHE A 117 -1.24 12.81 -6.07
CA PHE A 117 -2.03 11.61 -5.76
C PHE A 117 -1.25 10.33 -6.05
N SER A 118 0.04 10.30 -5.68
CA SER A 118 0.93 9.16 -5.92
C SER A 118 1.28 8.49 -4.60
N ILE A 119 1.21 7.16 -4.56
CA ILE A 119 1.59 6.39 -3.37
C ILE A 119 3.09 6.55 -3.12
N GLU A 120 3.44 6.78 -1.86
CA GLU A 120 4.82 6.93 -1.42
C GLU A 120 5.25 5.80 -0.48
N TRP A 121 4.33 5.32 0.36
CA TRP A 121 4.62 4.28 1.34
C TRP A 121 3.50 3.26 1.46
N LEU A 122 3.90 2.00 1.65
CA LEU A 122 3.03 0.89 2.03
C LEU A 122 3.29 0.51 3.48
N PHE A 123 2.23 0.19 4.21
CA PHE A 123 2.30 -0.22 5.61
C PHE A 123 1.89 -1.70 5.76
N PRO A 124 2.86 -2.63 5.70
CA PRO A 124 2.59 -4.04 5.93
C PRO A 124 2.21 -4.36 7.38
N ARG A 125 1.25 -5.25 7.55
CA ARG A 125 0.94 -5.93 8.82
C ARG A 125 1.13 -7.43 8.67
N LYS A 126 1.75 -8.06 9.67
CA LYS A 126 1.88 -9.52 9.76
C LYS A 126 1.38 -9.98 11.13
N PHE A 127 0.30 -10.76 11.13
CA PHE A 127 -0.47 -11.08 12.35
C PHE A 127 -0.90 -9.79 13.06
N LEU A 128 -0.52 -9.62 14.32
CA LEU A 128 -0.85 -8.44 15.12
C LEU A 128 0.21 -7.34 15.06
N PHE A 129 1.35 -7.56 14.40
CA PHE A 129 2.48 -6.62 14.40
C PHE A 129 2.57 -5.84 13.09
N PHE A 130 2.68 -4.52 13.23
CA PHE A 130 3.10 -3.65 12.12
C PHE A 130 4.56 -3.94 11.78
N ARG A 131 4.85 -3.98 10.49
CA ARG A 131 6.21 -4.12 9.97
C ARG A 131 6.74 -2.75 9.55
N LYS A 132 8.02 -2.71 9.22
CA LYS A 132 8.66 -1.50 8.71
C LYS A 132 7.90 -1.02 7.46
N PRO A 133 7.58 0.29 7.35
CA PRO A 133 7.01 0.86 6.13
C PRO A 133 7.93 0.61 4.93
N ILE A 134 7.32 0.37 3.77
CA ILE A 134 8.03 0.07 2.52
C ILE A 134 7.79 1.24 1.56
N PRO A 135 8.83 1.88 1.01
CA PRO A 135 8.63 2.95 0.05
C PRO A 135 8.09 2.38 -1.27
N ALA A 136 7.24 3.13 -1.95
CA ALA A 136 6.66 2.74 -3.24
C ALA A 136 7.73 2.53 -4.33
N SER A 137 8.89 3.18 -4.20
CA SER A 137 10.05 3.00 -5.09
C SER A 137 10.64 1.58 -5.08
N GLU A 138 10.31 0.78 -4.05
CA GLU A 138 10.73 -0.62 -3.96
C GLU A 138 9.79 -1.56 -4.70
N ILE A 139 8.61 -1.10 -5.13
CA ILE A 139 7.64 -1.91 -5.86
C ILE A 139 8.20 -2.19 -7.25
N LEU A 140 8.23 -3.48 -7.60
CA LEU A 140 8.60 -3.97 -8.92
C LEU A 140 7.38 -4.12 -9.80
N GLU A 141 6.34 -4.76 -9.26
CA GLU A 141 5.07 -4.97 -9.95
C GLU A 141 3.96 -5.28 -8.94
N VAL A 142 2.73 -4.96 -9.32
CA VAL A 142 1.52 -5.40 -8.61
C VAL A 142 0.82 -6.45 -9.47
N THR A 143 0.57 -7.60 -8.87
CA THR A 143 -0.14 -8.73 -9.48
C THR A 143 -1.36 -9.05 -8.64
N VAL A 144 -2.29 -9.84 -9.19
CA VAL A 144 -3.50 -10.30 -8.47
C VAL A 144 -3.12 -11.08 -7.20
N ASP A 145 -1.97 -11.75 -7.19
CA ASP A 145 -1.50 -12.56 -6.06
C ASP A 145 -0.69 -11.79 -5.03
N ALA A 146 0.10 -10.80 -5.47
CA ALA A 146 1.01 -10.07 -4.58
C ALA A 146 1.48 -8.71 -5.15
N ILE A 147 1.84 -7.82 -4.22
CA ILE A 147 2.74 -6.70 -4.48
C ILE A 147 4.16 -7.22 -4.36
N TRP A 148 4.90 -7.24 -5.46
CA TRP A 148 6.28 -7.69 -5.50
C TRP A 148 7.22 -6.50 -5.30
N ILE A 149 8.14 -6.63 -4.35
CA ILE A 149 9.14 -5.61 -4.06
C ILE A 149 10.56 -6.12 -4.25
N LYS A 150 11.48 -5.18 -4.49
CA LYS A 150 12.93 -5.40 -4.41
C LYS A 150 13.32 -5.84 -3.01
N ASN A 151 14.47 -6.49 -2.91
CA ASN A 151 15.04 -6.78 -1.61
C ASN A 151 15.58 -5.47 -1.01
N PRO A 152 14.97 -4.93 0.08
CA PRO A 152 15.55 -3.76 0.70
C PRO A 152 16.90 -4.21 1.23
N LEU A 153 17.98 -3.70 0.61
CA LEU A 153 19.35 -3.94 1.05
C LEU A 153 19.38 -3.74 2.57
N ARG A 154 19.64 -4.80 3.33
CA ARG A 154 19.81 -4.67 4.77
C ARG A 154 21.10 -3.88 4.97
N PRO A 155 21.06 -2.67 5.57
CA PRO A 155 22.29 -2.10 6.11
C PRO A 155 22.65 -2.98 7.30
N GLY A 156 23.59 -3.91 7.12
CA GLY A 156 24.09 -4.79 8.19
C GLY A 156 24.03 -6.30 7.98
N GLU A 157 23.69 -6.82 6.78
CA GLU A 157 24.07 -8.20 6.44
C GLU A 157 25.51 -8.20 5.91
N GLU A 158 26.48 -8.19 6.83
CA GLU A 158 27.78 -8.80 6.56
C GLU A 158 27.55 -10.21 6.05
N ARG A 159 28.20 -10.56 4.94
CA ARG A 159 28.32 -11.93 4.49
C ARG A 159 28.97 -12.71 5.63
N VAL A 160 28.20 -13.51 6.37
CA VAL A 160 28.79 -14.57 7.17
C VAL A 160 29.27 -15.59 6.16
N ASP A 161 30.52 -15.45 5.75
CA ASP A 161 31.20 -16.38 4.87
C ASP A 161 31.09 -17.79 5.46
N GLU A 162 30.46 -18.67 4.71
CA GLU A 162 30.21 -20.08 5.01
C GLU A 162 31.51 -20.93 4.95
N LYS A 163 32.65 -20.37 5.38
CA LYS A 163 33.95 -21.06 5.47
C LYS A 163 34.40 -21.38 6.89
N ALA A 164 33.71 -20.94 7.93
CA ALA A 164 34.16 -21.15 9.32
C ALA A 164 33.65 -22.46 9.97
N LYS A 165 32.81 -23.28 9.31
CA LYS A 165 32.30 -24.53 9.90
C LYS A 165 33.16 -25.78 9.68
N THR A 166 34.26 -25.69 8.93
CA THR A 166 35.15 -26.85 8.70
C THR A 166 36.34 -26.92 9.68
N ALA A 167 36.53 -25.92 10.56
CA ALA A 167 37.71 -25.86 11.44
C ALA A 167 37.47 -26.31 12.90
N ALA A 168 36.23 -26.59 13.31
CA ALA A 168 35.90 -26.96 14.69
C ALA A 168 35.60 -28.45 14.89
N GLY A 169 36.23 -29.31 14.09
CA GLY A 169 36.04 -30.76 14.11
C GLY A 169 37.36 -31.52 14.15
N LEU A 170 38.26 -31.21 15.08
CA LEU A 170 39.37 -32.11 15.43
C LEU A 170 39.85 -31.84 16.87
N LEU A 171 39.20 -32.46 17.85
CA LEU A 171 39.80 -32.70 19.16
C LEU A 171 40.02 -34.21 19.28
N VAL A 172 41.26 -34.61 19.00
CA VAL A 172 41.79 -35.94 19.28
C VAL A 172 41.96 -36.05 20.80
N ALA A 173 41.31 -37.06 21.41
CA ALA A 173 41.52 -37.40 22.81
C ALA A 173 42.88 -38.12 22.98
N PRO A 174 43.71 -37.78 23.98
CA PRO A 174 44.88 -38.58 24.29
C PRO A 174 44.48 -39.85 25.08
N GLU A 175 45.05 -40.98 24.68
CA GLU A 175 44.93 -42.28 25.35
C GLU A 175 45.48 -42.23 26.79
N PRO A 176 44.89 -43.00 27.73
CA PRO A 176 45.46 -43.17 29.06
C PRO A 176 46.66 -44.14 29.01
N LEU A 177 47.82 -43.68 29.46
CA LEU A 177 48.99 -44.51 29.71
C LEU A 177 48.70 -45.49 30.87
N SER A 178 48.69 -46.77 30.53
CA SER A 178 48.78 -47.89 31.45
C SER A 178 50.21 -48.09 31.91
N SER A 179 50.48 -48.02 33.22
CA SER A 179 51.42 -48.86 34.02
C SER A 179 51.44 -48.38 35.47
#